data_AF-A0A2E2AN12-F1
#
_entry.id   AF-A0A2E2AN12-F1
#
_cell.length_a   1.000
_cell.length_b   1.000
_cell.length_c   1.000
_cell.angle_alpha   90.00
_cell.angle_beta   90.00
_cell.angle_gamma   90.00
#
_symmetry.space_group_name_H-M   'P 1'
#
loop_
_entity.id
_entity.type
_entity.pdbx_description
1 polymer ?
#
loop_
_entity_poly.entity_id
_entity_poly.type
_entity_poly.pdbx_seq_one_letter_code
_entity_poly.pdbx_strand_id
1 'polypeptide(L)'
;MSRTDYLRFVVIGVVAVIALSMTHSYWGNPYSRVVMKTVESVTPSQASIRYEDSMLWVTVTPTDVESQRQSILAAPKSHPTDPRIGSLIGVSEKGVSYTQGFTTKEMSYWLVVSVALLLAVPVCSYRKRLAYLLMVVTVGFVGNVVGLYLVVNGQSSFVDDPGSVASWNRLVQLVSFGMLLIPSLVWAPVLIGIWRSDSERA
;
A
#
# COMPACT_ATOMS: atom_id res chain seq x y z
N MET A 1 17.72 28.83 1.18
CA MET A 1 16.36 28.75 1.74
C MET A 1 16.36 29.48 3.07
N SER A 2 15.55 30.54 3.22
CA SER A 2 15.56 31.31 4.47
C SER A 2 14.89 30.51 5.60
N ARG A 3 15.18 30.85 6.86
CA ARG A 3 14.50 30.25 8.04
C ARG A 3 12.97 30.36 7.93
N THR A 4 12.49 31.46 7.36
CA THR A 4 11.06 31.74 7.14
C THR A 4 10.44 30.80 6.10
N ASP A 5 11.15 30.50 5.01
CA ASP A 5 10.66 29.59 3.95
C ASP A 5 10.56 28.15 4.46
N TYR A 6 11.53 27.73 5.26
CA TYR A 6 11.48 26.42 5.92
C TYR A 6 10.32 26.30 6.90
N LEU A 7 10.10 27.33 7.72
CA LEU A 7 8.98 27.34 8.67
C LEU A 7 7.63 27.29 7.95
N ARG A 8 7.48 28.03 6.84
CA ARG A 8 6.29 27.98 5.98
C ARG A 8 6.07 26.60 5.37
N PHE A 9 7.12 25.98 4.83
CA PHE A 9 7.05 24.61 4.30
C PHE A 9 6.55 23.63 5.37
N VAL A 10 7.14 23.64 6.57
CA VAL A 10 6.76 22.75 7.66
C VAL A 10 5.31 22.97 8.07
N VAL A 11 4.90 24.23 8.28
CA VAL A 11 3.52 24.57 8.69
C VAL A 11 2.51 24.11 7.65
N ILE A 12 2.74 24.41 6.36
CA ILE A 12 1.84 24.00 5.28
C ILE A 12 1.77 22.48 5.19
N GLY A 13 2.91 21.79 5.27
CA GLY A 13 2.95 20.33 5.24
C GLY A 13 2.14 19.70 6.37
N VAL A 14 2.35 20.15 7.61
CA VAL A 14 1.61 19.64 8.78
C VAL A 14 0.10 19.91 8.64
N VAL A 15 -0.29 21.13 8.29
CA VAL A 15 -1.71 21.49 8.10
C VAL A 15 -2.35 20.66 6.98
N ALA A 16 -1.63 20.45 5.87
CA ALA A 16 -2.11 19.65 4.75
C ALA A 16 -2.31 18.17 5.14
N VAL A 17 -1.37 17.57 5.89
CA VAL A 17 -1.54 16.19 6.39
C VAL A 17 -2.78 16.08 7.27
N ILE A 18 -2.98 17.01 8.20
CA ILE A 18 -4.15 17.01 9.10
C ILE A 18 -5.43 17.12 8.29
N ALA A 19 -5.51 18.10 7.38
CA ALA A 19 -6.71 18.33 6.55
C ALA A 19 -7.04 17.12 5.65
N LEU A 20 -6.04 16.55 4.99
CA LEU A 20 -6.22 15.36 4.13
C LEU A 20 -6.61 14.12 4.95
N SER A 21 -6.09 13.98 6.17
CA SER A 21 -6.43 12.89 7.08
C SER A 21 -7.85 13.01 7.63
N MET A 22 -8.30 14.22 7.99
CA MET A 22 -9.67 14.48 8.45
C MET A 22 -10.70 14.24 7.35
N THR A 23 -10.35 14.60 6.12
CA THR A 23 -11.23 14.44 4.95
C THR A 23 -11.12 13.06 4.29
N HIS A 24 -10.31 12.15 4.84
CA HIS A 24 -10.00 10.85 4.28
C HIS A 24 -11.23 10.02 3.94
N SER A 25 -12.26 10.00 4.80
CA SER A 25 -13.49 9.24 4.55
C SER A 25 -14.20 9.64 3.25
N TYR A 26 -14.06 10.91 2.82
CA TYR A 26 -14.69 11.43 1.61
C TYR A 26 -13.97 10.99 0.33
N TRP A 27 -12.64 10.93 0.33
CA TRP A 27 -11.86 10.64 -0.88
C TRP A 27 -11.17 9.26 -0.86
N GLY A 28 -10.74 8.79 0.31
CA GLY A 28 -10.03 7.52 0.50
C GLY A 28 -10.93 6.31 0.25
N ASN A 29 -12.18 6.36 0.68
CA ASN A 29 -13.14 5.29 0.43
C ASN A 29 -13.45 5.06 -1.06
N PRO A 30 -13.86 6.09 -1.84
CA PRO A 30 -14.06 5.90 -3.28
C PRO A 30 -12.75 5.55 -3.99
N TYR A 31 -11.61 6.12 -3.59
CA TYR A 31 -10.29 5.79 -4.13
C TYR A 31 -9.97 4.29 -3.98
N SER A 32 -10.10 3.75 -2.76
CA SER A 32 -9.85 2.33 -2.47
C SER A 32 -10.75 1.40 -3.26
N ARG A 33 -12.02 1.77 -3.49
CA ARG A 33 -12.92 0.98 -4.36
C ARG A 33 -12.46 0.97 -5.81
N VAL A 34 -11.93 2.09 -6.32
CA VAL A 34 -11.38 2.13 -7.68
C VAL A 34 -10.15 1.24 -7.78
N VAL A 35 -9.21 1.34 -6.82
CA VAL A 35 -8.04 0.46 -6.75
C VAL A 35 -8.45 -1.01 -6.73
N MET A 36 -9.42 -1.36 -5.88
CA MET A 36 -9.98 -2.72 -5.82
C MET A 36 -10.51 -3.19 -7.17
N LYS A 37 -11.40 -2.41 -7.80
CA LYS A 37 -11.97 -2.75 -9.11
C LYS A 37 -10.91 -2.89 -10.20
N THR A 38 -9.83 -2.12 -10.14
CA THR A 38 -8.72 -2.23 -11.07
C THR A 38 -7.93 -3.52 -10.88
N VAL A 39 -7.79 -3.99 -9.64
CA VAL A 39 -7.09 -5.26 -9.33
C VAL A 39 -8.00 -6.48 -9.55
N GLU A 40 -9.31 -6.33 -9.41
CA GLU A 40 -10.30 -7.41 -9.52
C GLU A 40 -10.19 -8.18 -10.85
N SER A 41 -9.91 -7.48 -11.96
CA SER A 41 -9.77 -8.10 -13.29
C SER A 41 -8.52 -8.98 -13.45
N VAL A 42 -7.51 -8.79 -12.61
CA VAL A 42 -6.25 -9.54 -12.61
C VAL A 42 -6.09 -10.41 -11.36
N THR A 43 -7.13 -10.46 -10.52
CA THR A 43 -7.15 -11.27 -9.31
C THR A 43 -7.28 -12.75 -9.70
N PRO A 44 -6.44 -13.65 -9.13
CA PRO A 44 -6.57 -15.08 -9.35
C PRO A 44 -7.97 -15.59 -8.98
N SER A 45 -8.48 -16.61 -9.68
CA SER A 45 -9.83 -17.16 -9.44
C SER A 45 -10.06 -17.68 -8.02
N GLN A 46 -8.99 -18.07 -7.34
CA GLN A 46 -9.00 -18.54 -5.95
C GLN A 46 -9.01 -17.40 -4.92
N ALA A 47 -8.86 -16.15 -5.36
CA ALA A 47 -8.85 -14.96 -4.52
C ALA A 47 -10.07 -14.09 -4.81
N SER A 48 -10.58 -13.43 -3.78
CA SER A 48 -11.67 -12.46 -3.88
C SER A 48 -11.36 -11.25 -3.02
N ILE A 49 -11.76 -10.07 -3.50
CA ILE A 49 -11.59 -8.82 -2.78
C ILE A 49 -12.98 -8.24 -2.54
N ARG A 50 -13.33 -8.04 -1.28
CA ARG A 50 -14.58 -7.41 -0.86
C ARG A 50 -14.31 -6.08 -0.18
N TYR A 51 -15.20 -5.12 -0.38
CA TYR A 51 -15.16 -3.84 0.31
C TYR A 51 -16.32 -3.73 1.29
N GLU A 52 -16.03 -3.59 2.58
CA GLU A 52 -17.02 -3.52 3.66
C GLU A 52 -16.47 -2.67 4.81
N ASP A 53 -17.29 -1.77 5.36
CA ASP A 53 -16.93 -0.90 6.49
C ASP A 53 -15.60 -0.14 6.36
N SER A 54 -15.31 0.39 5.17
CA SER A 54 -14.03 1.06 4.86
C SER A 54 -12.80 0.15 4.99
N MET A 55 -12.99 -1.16 4.88
CA MET A 55 -11.95 -2.17 4.80
C MET A 55 -12.05 -2.94 3.48
N LEU A 56 -10.89 -3.29 2.95
CA LEU A 56 -10.71 -4.20 1.85
C LEU A 56 -10.33 -5.57 2.40
N TRP A 57 -11.27 -6.49 2.32
CA TRP A 57 -11.11 -7.87 2.72
C TRP A 57 -10.61 -8.68 1.54
N VAL A 58 -9.36 -9.10 1.60
CA VAL A 58 -8.79 -10.05 0.65
C VAL A 58 -8.97 -11.44 1.23
N THR A 59 -9.73 -12.28 0.54
CA THR A 59 -9.98 -13.67 0.92
C THR A 59 -9.40 -14.58 -0.15
N VAL A 60 -8.56 -15.52 0.25
CA VAL A 60 -7.95 -16.49 -0.66
C VAL A 60 -8.27 -17.90 -0.20
N THR A 61 -8.82 -18.69 -1.11
CA THR A 61 -9.11 -20.12 -0.93
C THR A 61 -8.02 -20.97 -1.55
N PRO A 62 -7.67 -22.12 -0.97
CA PRO A 62 -6.68 -23.02 -1.54
C PRO A 62 -7.14 -23.59 -2.88
N THR A 63 -6.20 -23.74 -3.81
CA THR A 63 -6.47 -24.40 -5.11
C THR A 63 -6.50 -25.91 -4.99
N ASP A 64 -5.59 -26.46 -4.17
CA ASP A 64 -5.49 -27.88 -3.86
C ASP A 64 -5.44 -28.07 -2.36
N VAL A 65 -6.57 -28.53 -1.81
CA VAL A 65 -6.74 -28.79 -0.38
C VAL A 65 -5.79 -29.88 0.12
N GLU A 66 -5.51 -30.90 -0.71
CA GLU A 66 -4.68 -32.03 -0.32
C GLU A 66 -3.20 -31.62 -0.27
N SER A 67 -2.75 -30.85 -1.26
CA SER A 67 -1.40 -30.25 -1.26
C SER A 67 -1.21 -29.27 -0.10
N GLN A 68 -2.17 -28.36 0.13
CA GLN A 68 -2.14 -27.42 1.26
C GLN A 68 -2.04 -28.17 2.59
N ARG A 69 -2.82 -29.24 2.75
CA ARG A 69 -2.80 -30.09 3.95
C ARG A 69 -1.42 -30.72 4.16
N GLN A 70 -0.81 -31.27 3.12
CA GLN A 70 0.53 -31.87 3.21
C GLN A 70 1.58 -30.82 3.61
N SER A 71 1.52 -29.60 3.05
CA SER A 71 2.41 -28.50 3.46
C SER A 71 2.18 -28.08 4.92
N ILE A 72 0.92 -27.93 5.36
CA ILE A 72 0.59 -27.62 6.77
C ILE A 72 1.12 -28.69 7.73
N LEU A 73 1.00 -29.98 7.38
CA LEU A 73 1.50 -31.09 8.19
C LEU A 73 3.03 -31.20 8.18
N ALA A 74 3.69 -30.73 7.13
CA ALA A 74 5.15 -30.70 7.01
C ALA A 74 5.79 -29.46 7.66
N ALA A 75 5.08 -28.33 7.70
CA ALA A 75 5.58 -27.04 8.18
C ALA A 75 6.10 -27.02 9.66
N PRO A 76 5.55 -27.81 10.61
CA PRO A 76 6.12 -27.92 11.95
C PRO A 76 7.54 -28.51 11.98
N LYS A 77 7.94 -29.27 10.95
CA LYS A 77 9.30 -29.83 10.85
C LYS A 77 10.33 -28.77 10.47
N SER A 78 9.94 -27.74 9.72
CA SER A 78 10.79 -26.61 9.34
C SER A 78 10.70 -25.43 10.32
N HIS A 79 9.53 -25.21 10.93
CA HIS A 79 9.26 -24.08 11.84
C HIS A 79 8.45 -24.51 13.08
N PRO A 80 9.07 -25.25 14.03
CA PRO A 80 8.38 -25.88 15.16
C PRO A 80 7.79 -24.91 16.20
N THR A 81 8.19 -23.63 16.16
CA THR A 81 7.78 -22.60 17.14
C THR A 81 6.77 -21.59 16.59
N ASP A 82 6.27 -21.72 15.35
CA ASP A 82 5.27 -20.79 14.83
C ASP A 82 3.84 -21.19 15.30
N PRO A 83 3.21 -20.42 16.21
CA PRO A 83 1.89 -20.75 16.74
C PRO A 83 0.79 -20.70 15.67
N ARG A 84 1.01 -20.04 14.53
CA ARG A 84 0.04 -19.98 13.42
C ARG A 84 -0.08 -21.33 12.73
N ILE A 85 1.04 -22.05 12.56
CA ILE A 85 1.07 -23.38 11.96
C ILE A 85 0.33 -24.38 12.84
N GLY A 86 0.52 -24.31 14.16
CA GLY A 86 -0.18 -25.19 15.12
C GLY A 86 -1.71 -25.08 15.06
N SER A 87 -2.24 -23.88 14.77
CA SER A 87 -3.69 -23.65 14.65
C SER A 87 -4.33 -24.23 13.37
N LEU A 88 -3.53 -24.44 12.31
CA LEU A 88 -4.00 -24.93 11.01
C LEU A 88 -4.15 -26.46 10.96
N ILE A 89 -3.38 -27.19 11.78
CA ILE A 89 -3.34 -28.66 11.79
C ILE A 89 -4.69 -29.28 12.20
N GLY A 90 -5.47 -28.60 13.04
CA GLY A 90 -6.77 -29.09 13.53
C GLY A 90 -7.97 -28.81 12.62
N VAL A 91 -7.83 -27.95 11.61
CA VAL A 91 -8.93 -27.44 10.75
C VAL A 91 -8.87 -27.99 9.31
N SER A 92 -7.81 -28.74 8.99
CA SER A 92 -7.34 -29.00 7.62
C SER A 92 -8.17 -29.97 6.77
N GLU A 93 -9.25 -30.60 7.25
CA GLU A 93 -9.99 -31.60 6.46
C GLU A 93 -10.70 -31.02 5.23
N LYS A 94 -10.98 -29.71 5.22
CA LYS A 94 -11.67 -29.02 4.10
C LYS A 94 -10.83 -27.93 3.44
N GLY A 95 -9.55 -27.81 3.81
CA GLY A 95 -8.69 -26.69 3.43
C GLY A 95 -8.98 -25.44 4.27
N VAL A 96 -7.98 -24.57 4.39
CA VAL A 96 -8.09 -23.34 5.18
C VAL A 96 -7.96 -22.15 4.24
N SER A 97 -9.00 -21.32 4.18
CA SER A 97 -8.94 -20.02 3.52
C SER A 97 -8.28 -18.98 4.42
N TYR A 98 -7.55 -18.05 3.82
CA TYR A 98 -6.94 -16.94 4.52
C TYR A 98 -7.67 -15.65 4.17
N THR A 99 -8.09 -14.90 5.19
CA THR A 99 -8.75 -13.60 5.03
C THR A 99 -7.96 -12.52 5.75
N GLN A 100 -7.65 -11.43 5.05
CA GLN A 100 -6.98 -10.28 5.62
C GLN A 100 -7.70 -8.99 5.25
N GLY A 101 -7.96 -8.16 6.26
CA GLY A 101 -8.50 -6.82 6.09
C GLY A 101 -7.40 -5.78 5.94
N PHE A 102 -7.58 -4.86 5.01
CA PHE A 102 -6.77 -3.66 4.85
C PHE A 102 -7.66 -2.44 4.99
N THR A 103 -7.32 -1.55 5.91
CA THR A 103 -8.07 -0.30 6.04
C THR A 103 -7.81 0.60 4.84
N THR A 104 -8.82 1.37 4.41
CA THR A 104 -8.64 2.37 3.34
C THR A 104 -7.57 3.41 3.68
N LYS A 105 -7.34 3.64 4.98
CA LYS A 105 -6.26 4.50 5.48
C LYS A 105 -4.88 3.91 5.23
N GLU A 106 -4.65 2.64 5.51
CA GLU A 106 -3.36 1.98 5.27
C GLU A 106 -2.95 2.04 3.79
N MET A 107 -3.92 1.84 2.88
CA MET A 107 -3.65 1.91 1.44
C MET A 107 -3.26 3.31 0.96
N SER A 108 -3.79 4.36 1.58
CA SER A 108 -3.62 5.73 1.10
C SER A 108 -2.71 6.57 1.99
N TYR A 109 -2.17 5.98 3.06
CA TYR A 109 -1.32 6.64 4.05
C TYR A 109 -0.17 7.41 3.39
N TRP A 110 0.55 6.74 2.48
CA TRP A 110 1.68 7.34 1.80
C TRP A 110 1.28 8.38 0.75
N LEU A 111 0.14 8.19 0.09
CA LEU A 111 -0.41 9.17 -0.84
C LEU A 111 -0.72 10.50 -0.14
N VAL A 112 -1.28 10.45 1.09
CA VAL A 112 -1.53 11.66 1.90
C VAL A 112 -0.25 12.44 2.14
N VAL A 113 0.79 11.74 2.58
CA VAL A 113 2.10 12.35 2.87
C VAL A 113 2.70 12.97 1.61
N SER A 114 2.65 12.27 0.47
CA SER A 114 3.20 12.76 -0.80
C SER A 114 2.47 14.00 -1.32
N VAL A 115 1.14 14.03 -1.24
CA VAL A 115 0.34 15.19 -1.64
C VAL A 115 0.61 16.37 -0.70
N ALA A 116 0.67 16.12 0.61
CA ALA A 116 0.96 17.17 1.59
C ALA A 116 2.35 17.80 1.38
N LEU A 117 3.37 16.99 1.10
CA LEU A 117 4.73 17.46 0.80
C LEU A 117 4.75 18.32 -0.47
N LEU A 118 4.10 17.88 -1.56
CA LEU A 118 3.99 18.68 -2.79
C LEU A 118 3.20 19.97 -2.59
N LEU A 119 2.19 19.97 -1.73
CA LEU A 119 1.48 21.19 -1.38
C LEU A 119 2.37 22.15 -0.58
N ALA A 120 3.29 21.64 0.23
CA ALA A 120 4.23 22.46 1.00
C ALA A 120 5.34 23.07 0.14
N VAL A 121 5.72 22.46 -0.99
CA VAL A 121 6.78 22.99 -1.87
C VAL A 121 6.35 24.32 -2.50
N PRO A 122 7.16 25.40 -2.37
CA PRO A 122 6.90 26.65 -3.05
C PRO A 122 7.24 26.50 -4.54
N VAL A 123 6.22 26.26 -5.38
CA VAL A 123 6.40 26.23 -6.84
C VAL A 123 5.96 27.57 -7.43
N CYS A 124 6.83 28.24 -8.18
CA CYS A 124 6.58 29.56 -8.77
C CYS A 124 5.47 29.57 -9.84
N SER A 125 5.01 28.41 -10.31
CA SER A 125 3.96 28.31 -11.34
C SER A 125 2.86 27.32 -10.93
N TYR A 126 1.62 27.81 -10.91
CA TYR A 126 0.43 27.01 -10.62
C TYR A 126 0.28 25.81 -11.58
N ARG A 127 0.61 26.01 -12.87
CA ARG A 127 0.54 24.95 -13.89
C ARG A 127 1.51 23.80 -13.60
N LYS A 128 2.76 24.13 -13.21
CA LYS A 128 3.76 23.11 -12.84
C LYS A 128 3.31 22.35 -11.60
N ARG A 129 2.81 23.06 -10.58
CA ARG A 129 2.29 22.43 -9.34
C ARG A 129 1.16 21.45 -9.62
N LEU A 130 0.19 21.82 -10.45
CA LEU A 130 -0.91 20.95 -10.83
C LEU A 130 -0.40 19.69 -11.56
N ALA A 131 0.53 19.83 -12.49
CA ALA A 131 1.12 18.70 -13.21
C ALA A 131 1.82 17.72 -12.25
N TYR A 132 2.58 18.22 -11.27
CA TYR A 132 3.24 17.38 -10.27
C TYR A 132 2.26 16.67 -9.34
N LEU A 133 1.20 17.35 -8.92
CA LEU A 133 0.15 16.72 -8.11
C LEU A 133 -0.53 15.58 -8.88
N LEU A 134 -0.88 15.80 -10.16
CA LEU A 134 -1.46 14.77 -11.02
C LEU A 134 -0.50 13.58 -11.22
N MET A 135 0.79 13.85 -11.40
CA MET A 135 1.79 12.81 -11.51
C MET A 135 1.87 11.97 -10.23
N VAL A 136 1.93 12.59 -9.05
CA VAL A 136 2.00 11.87 -7.77
C VAL A 136 0.73 11.08 -7.49
N VAL A 137 -0.44 11.61 -7.80
CA VAL A 137 -1.70 10.87 -7.66
C VAL A 137 -1.73 9.65 -8.60
N THR A 138 -1.32 9.82 -9.85
CA THR A 138 -1.26 8.72 -10.84
C THR A 138 -0.25 7.65 -10.44
N VAL A 139 0.96 8.05 -10.05
CA VAL A 139 2.01 7.10 -9.60
C VAL A 139 1.58 6.40 -8.31
N GLY A 140 1.00 7.15 -7.36
CA GLY A 140 0.43 6.60 -6.13
C GLY A 140 -0.67 5.57 -6.41
N PHE A 141 -1.56 5.87 -7.36
CA PHE A 141 -2.59 4.93 -7.81
C PHE A 141 -1.98 3.65 -8.39
N VAL A 142 -1.04 3.76 -9.33
CA VAL A 142 -0.38 2.59 -9.93
C VAL A 142 0.33 1.76 -8.87
N GLY A 143 1.07 2.40 -7.95
CA GLY A 143 1.76 1.66 -6.88
C GLY A 143 0.80 0.97 -5.92
N ASN A 144 -0.34 1.56 -5.60
CA ASN A 144 -1.36 0.90 -4.76
C ASN A 144 -2.06 -0.26 -5.47
N VAL A 145 -2.28 -0.16 -6.79
CA VAL A 145 -2.77 -1.28 -7.61
C VAL A 145 -1.77 -2.43 -7.63
N VAL A 146 -0.50 -2.13 -7.92
CA VAL A 146 0.58 -3.13 -7.93
C VAL A 146 0.79 -3.73 -6.53
N GLY A 147 0.74 -2.90 -5.49
CA GLY A 147 0.89 -3.32 -4.11
C GLY A 147 -0.22 -4.28 -3.68
N LEU A 148 -1.48 -3.93 -3.95
CA LEU A 148 -2.61 -4.80 -3.66
C LEU A 148 -2.52 -6.11 -4.47
N TYR A 149 -2.10 -6.06 -5.73
CA TYR A 149 -1.87 -7.24 -6.55
C TYR A 149 -0.78 -8.16 -5.97
N LEU A 150 0.36 -7.61 -5.54
CA LEU A 150 1.44 -8.37 -4.92
C LEU A 150 0.99 -9.00 -3.59
N VAL A 151 0.20 -8.29 -2.79
CA VAL A 151 -0.41 -8.82 -1.56
C VAL A 151 -1.32 -10.00 -1.87
N VAL A 152 -2.21 -9.88 -2.85
CA VAL A 152 -3.10 -10.97 -3.29
C VAL A 152 -2.27 -12.18 -3.71
N ASN A 153 -1.28 -12.01 -4.59
CA ASN A 153 -0.43 -13.12 -5.05
C ASN A 153 0.41 -13.74 -3.94
N GLY A 154 0.98 -12.93 -3.05
CA GLY A 154 1.74 -13.41 -1.90
C GLY A 154 0.86 -14.21 -0.93
N GLN A 155 -0.38 -13.79 -0.73
CA GLN A 155 -1.37 -14.53 0.06
C GLN A 155 -1.80 -15.81 -0.63
N SER A 156 -2.05 -15.81 -1.94
CA SER A 156 -2.32 -17.03 -2.71
C SER A 156 -1.21 -18.05 -2.57
N SER A 157 0.05 -17.62 -2.74
CA SER A 157 1.20 -18.50 -2.55
C SER A 157 1.33 -19.01 -1.11
N PHE A 158 1.01 -18.18 -0.12
CA PHE A 158 1.03 -18.60 1.28
C PHE A 158 -0.10 -19.60 1.61
N VAL A 159 -1.29 -19.41 1.04
CA VAL A 159 -2.41 -20.33 1.23
C VAL A 159 -2.08 -21.69 0.62
N ASP A 160 -1.48 -21.73 -0.57
CA ASP A 160 -1.14 -22.99 -1.23
C ASP A 160 0.10 -23.67 -0.59
N ASP A 161 1.09 -22.91 -0.10
CA ASP A 161 2.31 -23.45 0.54
C ASP A 161 2.78 -22.63 1.77
N PRO A 162 2.11 -22.77 2.93
CA PRO A 162 2.39 -21.93 4.11
C PRO A 162 3.77 -22.17 4.75
N GLY A 163 4.35 -23.38 4.59
CA GLY A 163 5.64 -23.75 5.19
C GLY A 163 6.86 -23.05 4.56
N SER A 164 6.73 -22.55 3.34
CA SER A 164 7.81 -21.96 2.52
C SER A 164 7.82 -20.42 2.54
N VAL A 165 6.65 -19.78 2.69
CA VAL A 165 6.44 -18.38 2.25
C VAL A 165 6.14 -17.40 3.41
N ALA A 166 6.16 -17.85 4.67
CA ALA A 166 5.76 -17.05 5.83
C ALA A 166 6.58 -15.75 6.03
N SER A 167 7.87 -15.74 5.69
CA SER A 167 8.74 -14.55 5.77
C SER A 167 8.48 -13.56 4.62
N TRP A 168 8.03 -14.05 3.47
CA TRP A 168 7.82 -13.27 2.25
C TRP A 168 6.58 -12.38 2.35
N ASN A 169 5.50 -12.87 2.95
CA ASN A 169 4.22 -12.15 3.04
C ASN A 169 4.33 -10.83 3.83
N ARG A 170 5.13 -10.79 4.91
CA ARG A 170 5.37 -9.56 5.69
C ARG A 170 6.17 -8.51 4.91
N LEU A 171 7.15 -8.96 4.15
CA LEU A 171 8.02 -8.09 3.34
C LEU A 171 7.24 -7.53 2.14
N VAL A 172 6.42 -8.35 1.49
CA VAL A 172 5.50 -7.92 0.43
C VAL A 172 4.52 -6.88 0.95
N GLN A 173 3.90 -7.06 2.13
CA GLN A 173 2.98 -6.07 2.70
C GLN A 173 3.67 -4.72 2.97
N LEU A 174 4.88 -4.75 3.54
CA LEU A 174 5.64 -3.54 3.86
C LEU A 174 6.10 -2.81 2.58
N VAL A 175 6.56 -3.56 1.57
CA VAL A 175 7.05 -3.01 0.29
C VAL A 175 5.90 -2.51 -0.58
N SER A 176 4.78 -3.24 -0.61
CA SER A 176 3.60 -2.95 -1.45
C SER A 176 2.96 -1.61 -1.12
N PHE A 177 2.93 -1.23 0.16
CA PHE A 177 2.42 0.07 0.56
C PHE A 177 3.54 1.10 0.78
N GLY A 178 4.75 0.68 1.21
CA GLY A 178 5.85 1.58 1.53
C GLY A 178 6.67 2.13 0.34
N MET A 179 6.76 1.43 -0.79
CA MET A 179 7.63 1.87 -1.92
C MET A 179 7.20 3.18 -2.59
N LEU A 180 5.96 3.63 -2.38
CA LEU A 180 5.45 4.91 -2.90
C LEU A 180 6.09 6.15 -2.24
N LEU A 181 6.77 5.99 -1.10
CA LEU A 181 7.60 7.05 -0.52
C LEU A 181 8.80 7.41 -1.39
N ILE A 182 9.36 6.45 -2.14
CA ILE A 182 10.66 6.60 -2.79
C ILE A 182 10.59 7.66 -3.90
N PRO A 183 9.60 7.66 -4.83
CA PRO A 183 9.46 8.75 -5.78
C PRO A 183 9.25 10.09 -5.06
N SER A 184 8.40 10.12 -4.04
CA SER A 184 8.04 11.33 -3.30
C SER A 184 9.25 11.99 -2.59
N LEU A 185 10.11 11.16 -1.99
CA LEU A 185 11.35 11.56 -1.32
C LEU A 185 12.46 11.94 -2.29
N VAL A 186 12.46 11.41 -3.52
CA VAL A 186 13.42 11.77 -4.58
C VAL A 186 13.00 13.05 -5.30
N TRP A 187 11.71 13.22 -5.57
CA TRP A 187 11.20 14.40 -6.28
C TRP A 187 11.17 15.66 -5.40
N ALA A 188 10.92 15.55 -4.10
CA ALA A 188 10.91 16.73 -3.22
C ALA A 188 12.25 17.50 -3.20
N PRO A 189 13.43 16.85 -3.02
CA PRO A 189 14.74 17.50 -3.16
C PRO A 189 15.03 18.04 -4.56
N VAL A 190 14.64 17.31 -5.61
CA VAL A 190 14.82 17.76 -7.00
C VAL A 190 14.00 19.03 -7.27
N LEU A 191 12.76 19.08 -6.80
CA LEU A 191 11.90 20.27 -6.90
C LEU A 191 12.45 21.45 -6.10
N ILE A 192 13.01 21.20 -4.91
CA ILE A 192 13.70 22.21 -4.11
C ILE A 192 14.96 22.71 -4.83
N GLY A 193 15.71 21.82 -5.50
CA GLY A 193 16.90 22.16 -6.28
C GLY A 193 16.58 23.00 -7.52
N ILE A 194 15.54 22.63 -8.28
CA ILE A 194 15.05 23.41 -9.43
C ILE A 194 14.53 24.78 -8.99
N TRP A 195 13.81 24.84 -7.87
CA TRP A 195 13.35 26.11 -7.30
C TRP A 195 14.53 27.04 -6.96
N ARG A 196 15.59 26.49 -6.37
CA ARG A 196 16.81 27.25 -6.06
C ARG A 196 17.45 27.82 -7.34
N SER A 197 17.59 27.01 -8.39
CA SER A 197 18.20 27.48 -9.64
C SER A 197 17.39 28.55 -10.36
N ASP A 198 16.05 28.48 -10.30
CA ASP A 198 15.17 29.48 -10.90
C ASP A 198 15.16 30.78 -10.08
N SER A 199 15.28 30.70 -8.75
CA SER A 199 15.38 31.89 -7.87
C SER A 199 16.74 32.61 -7.95
N GLU A 200 17.81 31.91 -8.30
CA GLU A 200 19.15 32.48 -8.49
C GLU A 200 19.33 33.11 -9.90
N ARG A 201 18.35 32.91 -10.81
CA ARG A 201 18.35 33.44 -12.19
C ARG A 201 17.42 34.64 -12.41
N ALA A 202 16.64 35.02 -11.40
CA ALA A 202 15.72 36.17 -11.42
C ALA A 202 16.29 37.32 -10.59
#